data_AF-A0A0D0DEI1-F1
#
_entry.id   AF-A0A0D0DEI1-F1
#
_cell.length_a   1.000
_cell.length_b   1.000
_cell.length_c   1.000
_cell.angle_alpha   90.00
_cell.angle_beta   90.00
_cell.angle_gamma   90.00
#
_symmetry.space_group_name_H-M   'P 1'
#
loop_
_entity.id
_entity.type
_entity.pdbx_description
1 polymer ?
#
loop_
_entity_poly.entity_id
_entity_poly.type
_entity_poly.pdbx_seq_one_letter_code
_entity_poly.pdbx_strand_id
1 'polypeptide(L)'
;MPIRWSSTYVMIDQAEKKKFIDTFVYELGLHQPTSEKCDQMVQMKLTANEWKCVGLFASLLAHADNAQQSFSSDTGPGLHLALPALEALHKALDSCSTQTKYSAFCTGLTVAVEKIGEYYEQTADSDAYTMVMLLDPSSKDIHFKKHWVTDLHAKALEYAEKIFKIRHLVMHGEDGDPASPKKVSKMGKASQRAVK
;
A
#
# COMPACT_ATOMS: atom_id res chain seq x y z
N MET A 1 -4.25 -12.33 7.71
CA MET A 1 -4.80 -10.96 7.57
C MET A 1 -6.24 -10.99 7.07
N PRO A 2 -7.14 -10.18 7.63
CA PRO A 2 -8.51 -10.10 7.13
C PRO A 2 -8.53 -9.49 5.72
N ILE A 3 -9.10 -10.21 4.75
CA ILE A 3 -9.13 -9.93 3.29
C ILE A 3 -10.01 -8.70 2.94
N ARG A 4 -10.31 -7.81 3.89
CA ARG A 4 -11.41 -6.84 3.74
C ARG A 4 -11.18 -5.80 2.65
N TRP A 5 -9.93 -5.38 2.41
CA TRP A 5 -9.64 -4.27 1.50
C TRP A 5 -9.11 -4.70 0.12
N SER A 6 -8.53 -5.90 0.01
CA SER A 6 -8.06 -6.48 -1.26
C SER A 6 -9.03 -7.50 -1.88
N SER A 7 -10.23 -7.67 -1.33
CA SER A 7 -11.18 -8.73 -1.71
C SER A 7 -11.50 -8.76 -3.20
N THR A 8 -11.70 -7.58 -3.81
CA THR A 8 -12.02 -7.47 -5.24
C THR A 8 -10.84 -7.92 -6.11
N TYR A 9 -9.62 -7.50 -5.77
CA TYR A 9 -8.42 -7.93 -6.47
C TYR A 9 -8.22 -9.44 -6.38
N VAL A 10 -8.27 -10.00 -5.17
CA VAL A 10 -8.09 -11.44 -4.92
C VAL A 10 -9.17 -12.27 -5.61
N MET A 11 -10.42 -11.78 -5.64
CA MET A 11 -11.51 -12.42 -6.37
C MET A 11 -11.21 -12.49 -7.87
N ILE A 12 -10.77 -11.37 -8.47
CA ILE A 12 -10.48 -11.30 -9.90
C ILE A 12 -9.26 -12.13 -10.26
N ASP A 13 -8.17 -12.04 -9.50
CA ASP A 13 -6.95 -12.84 -9.69
C ASP A 13 -7.25 -14.35 -9.69
N GLN A 14 -8.11 -14.79 -8.75
CA GLN A 14 -8.58 -16.17 -8.74
C GLN A 14 -9.46 -16.50 -9.95
N ALA A 15 -10.31 -15.57 -10.39
CA ALA A 15 -11.19 -15.73 -11.54
C ALA A 15 -10.43 -15.77 -12.88
N GLU A 16 -9.24 -15.19 -12.98
CA GLU A 16 -8.40 -15.28 -14.18
C GLU A 16 -7.96 -16.72 -14.51
N LYS A 17 -8.25 -17.69 -13.65
CA LYS A 17 -8.21 -19.13 -13.97
C LYS A 17 -9.40 -19.52 -14.87
N LYS A 18 -9.56 -18.80 -15.98
CA LYS A 18 -10.68 -18.80 -16.95
C LYS A 18 -11.29 -20.16 -17.24
N LYS A 19 -10.43 -21.16 -17.43
CA LYS A 19 -10.83 -22.55 -17.71
C LYS A 19 -11.87 -23.06 -16.70
N PHE A 20 -11.67 -22.82 -15.40
CA PHE A 20 -12.60 -23.34 -14.39
C PHE A 20 -13.94 -22.62 -14.41
N ILE A 21 -13.95 -21.32 -14.70
CA ILE A 21 -15.20 -20.55 -14.83
C ILE A 21 -15.95 -21.00 -16.08
N ASP A 22 -15.27 -21.16 -17.21
CA ASP A 22 -15.90 -21.62 -18.44
C ASP A 22 -16.46 -23.04 -18.31
N THR A 23 -15.75 -23.93 -17.60
CA THR A 23 -16.25 -25.27 -17.26
C THR A 23 -17.47 -25.18 -16.34
N PHE A 24 -17.41 -24.37 -15.28
CA PHE A 24 -18.50 -24.19 -14.33
C PHE A 24 -19.78 -23.65 -14.99
N VAL A 25 -19.66 -22.62 -15.83
CA VAL A 25 -20.80 -22.06 -16.58
C VAL A 25 -21.38 -23.08 -17.55
N TYR A 26 -20.53 -23.89 -18.19
CA TYR A 26 -21.00 -24.97 -19.07
C TYR A 26 -21.75 -26.06 -18.32
N GLU A 27 -21.21 -26.55 -17.20
CA GLU A 27 -21.86 -27.56 -16.36
C GLU A 27 -23.18 -27.04 -15.79
N LEU A 28 -23.24 -25.78 -15.35
CA LEU A 28 -24.50 -25.12 -14.94
C LEU A 28 -25.54 -25.08 -16.06
N GLY A 29 -25.11 -24.89 -17.31
CA GLY A 29 -25.97 -24.96 -18.48
C GLY A 29 -26.58 -26.34 -18.67
N LEU A 30 -25.78 -27.40 -18.55
CA LEU A 30 -26.25 -28.79 -18.69
C LEU A 30 -27.31 -29.19 -17.64
N HIS A 31 -27.28 -28.56 -16.47
CA HIS A 31 -28.28 -28.78 -15.42
C HIS A 31 -29.60 -28.00 -15.62
N GLN A 32 -29.72 -27.20 -16.68
CA GLN A 32 -30.96 -26.49 -16.98
C GLN A 32 -32.03 -27.41 -17.56
N PRO A 33 -33.32 -27.18 -17.24
CA PRO A 33 -34.41 -28.07 -17.64
C PRO A 33 -34.75 -28.00 -19.14
N THR A 34 -34.36 -26.93 -19.84
CA THR A 34 -34.64 -26.74 -21.26
C THR A 34 -33.38 -26.38 -22.03
N SER A 35 -33.30 -26.81 -23.30
CA SER A 35 -32.17 -26.49 -24.19
C SER A 35 -31.96 -24.98 -24.32
N GLU A 36 -33.03 -24.21 -24.46
CA GLU A 36 -32.94 -22.74 -24.56
C GLU A 36 -32.30 -22.10 -23.31
N LYS A 37 -32.59 -22.61 -22.10
CA LYS A 37 -31.97 -22.11 -20.86
C LYS A 37 -30.51 -22.55 -20.73
N CYS A 38 -30.18 -23.74 -21.22
CA CYS A 38 -28.78 -24.19 -21.33
C CYS A 38 -27.99 -23.24 -22.22
N ASP A 39 -28.51 -22.94 -23.41
CA ASP A 39 -27.86 -22.04 -24.37
C ASP A 39 -27.71 -20.62 -23.80
N GLN A 40 -28.73 -20.10 -23.12
CA GLN A 40 -28.66 -18.82 -22.41
C GLN A 40 -27.57 -18.80 -21.34
N MET A 41 -27.43 -19.87 -20.55
CA MET A 41 -26.35 -19.97 -19.55
C MET A 41 -24.97 -20.01 -20.19
N VAL A 42 -24.78 -20.78 -21.26
CA VAL A 42 -23.49 -20.85 -21.97
C VAL A 42 -23.13 -19.50 -22.61
N GLN A 43 -24.12 -18.73 -23.06
CA GLN A 43 -23.92 -17.37 -23.58
C GLN A 43 -23.47 -16.36 -22.50
N MET A 44 -23.63 -16.67 -21.20
CA MET A 44 -23.12 -15.81 -20.12
C MET A 44 -21.61 -15.89 -19.92
N LYS A 45 -20.91 -16.76 -20.67
CA LYS A 45 -19.45 -16.78 -20.65
C LYS A 45 -18.90 -15.44 -21.14
N LEU A 46 -17.93 -14.92 -20.39
CA LEU A 46 -17.21 -13.72 -20.80
C LEU A 46 -16.45 -14.02 -22.10
N THR A 47 -16.58 -13.09 -23.05
CA THR A 47 -15.85 -13.08 -24.30
C THR A 47 -14.36 -12.82 -24.06
N ALA A 48 -13.52 -13.09 -25.07
CA ALA A 48 -12.09 -12.79 -24.99
C ALA A 48 -11.79 -11.31 -24.72
N ASN A 49 -12.61 -10.40 -25.26
CA ASN A 49 -12.47 -8.96 -25.06
C ASN A 49 -12.87 -8.54 -23.64
N GLU A 50 -13.92 -9.11 -23.08
CA GLU A 50 -14.31 -8.87 -21.69
C GLU A 50 -13.26 -9.40 -20.73
N TRP A 51 -12.72 -10.60 -20.97
CA TRP A 51 -11.59 -11.13 -20.20
C TRP A 51 -10.35 -10.24 -20.28
N LYS A 52 -10.08 -9.63 -21.44
CA LYS A 52 -9.00 -8.64 -21.57
C LYS A 52 -9.29 -7.39 -20.74
N CYS A 53 -10.53 -6.92 -20.72
CA CYS A 53 -10.96 -5.78 -19.89
C CYS A 53 -10.79 -6.11 -18.39
N VAL A 54 -11.21 -7.30 -17.96
CA VAL A 54 -11.04 -7.79 -16.59
C VAL A 54 -9.56 -7.81 -16.20
N GLY A 55 -8.66 -8.31 -17.06
CA GLY A 55 -7.22 -8.32 -16.75
C GLY A 55 -6.58 -6.93 -16.70
N LEU A 56 -7.08 -5.98 -17.50
CA LEU A 56 -6.69 -4.58 -17.36
C LEU A 56 -7.13 -4.01 -16.01
N PHE A 57 -8.36 -4.30 -15.58
CA PHE A 57 -8.85 -3.87 -14.28
C PHE A 57 -8.07 -4.53 -13.12
N ALA A 58 -7.77 -5.82 -13.22
CA ALA A 58 -6.91 -6.53 -12.27
C ALA A 58 -5.54 -5.87 -12.14
N SER A 59 -4.94 -5.48 -13.27
CA SER A 59 -3.66 -4.75 -13.29
C SER A 59 -3.73 -3.41 -12.57
N LEU A 60 -4.85 -2.68 -12.69
CA LEU A 60 -5.06 -1.43 -11.94
C LEU A 60 -5.18 -1.69 -10.44
N LEU A 61 -5.98 -2.68 -10.04
CA LEU A 61 -6.17 -3.06 -8.64
C LEU A 61 -4.89 -3.59 -7.98
N ALA A 62 -4.00 -4.24 -8.76
CA ALA A 62 -2.72 -4.71 -8.27
C ALA A 62 -1.83 -3.56 -7.74
N HIS A 63 -1.92 -2.35 -8.31
CA HIS A 63 -1.20 -1.20 -7.78
C HIS A 63 -1.69 -0.82 -6.37
N ALA A 64 -3.01 -0.80 -6.17
CA ALA A 64 -3.61 -0.50 -4.87
C ALA A 64 -3.30 -1.59 -3.83
N ASP A 65 -3.37 -2.87 -4.23
CA ASP A 65 -3.00 -3.99 -3.35
C ASP A 65 -1.52 -3.91 -2.94
N ASN A 66 -0.60 -3.72 -3.89
CA ASN A 66 0.82 -3.57 -3.60
C ASN A 66 1.10 -2.39 -2.66
N ALA A 67 0.46 -1.24 -2.88
CA ALA A 67 0.59 -0.09 -2.01
C ALA A 67 0.13 -0.44 -0.59
N GLN A 68 -1.07 -1.00 -0.42
CA GLN A 68 -1.58 -1.43 0.87
C GLN A 68 -0.63 -2.41 1.57
N GLN A 69 -0.19 -3.46 0.88
CA GLN A 69 0.69 -4.48 1.44
C GLN A 69 2.03 -3.91 1.89
N SER A 70 2.54 -2.87 1.19
CA SER A 70 3.85 -2.29 1.51
C SER A 70 3.94 -1.67 2.91
N PHE A 71 2.84 -1.16 3.47
CA PHE A 71 2.80 -0.58 4.81
C PHE A 71 1.91 -1.37 5.80
N SER A 72 1.31 -2.48 5.37
CA SER A 72 0.46 -3.36 6.20
C SER A 72 1.23 -4.56 6.75
N SER A 73 2.31 -4.31 7.50
CA SER A 73 3.10 -5.37 8.13
C SER A 73 2.65 -5.63 9.57
N ASP A 74 2.39 -6.90 9.89
CA ASP A 74 2.19 -7.37 11.28
C ASP A 74 3.52 -7.60 12.02
N THR A 75 4.66 -7.55 11.32
CA THR A 75 5.98 -7.94 11.85
C THR A 75 6.87 -6.77 12.22
N GLY A 76 6.47 -5.53 11.94
CA GLY A 76 7.25 -4.35 12.28
C GLY A 76 6.57 -3.02 11.92
N PRO A 77 7.17 -1.89 12.30
CA PRO A 77 6.60 -0.56 12.04
C PRO A 77 6.57 -0.27 10.52
N GLY A 78 5.38 -0.20 9.92
CA GLY A 78 5.20 0.06 8.48
C GLY A 78 4.92 1.52 8.11
N LEU A 79 4.69 2.40 9.09
CA LEU A 79 4.21 3.76 8.84
C LEU A 79 5.19 4.62 8.01
N HIS A 80 6.50 4.38 8.13
CA HIS A 80 7.52 5.06 7.32
C HIS A 80 7.39 4.78 5.81
N LEU A 81 6.68 3.71 5.43
CA LEU A 81 6.43 3.33 4.04
C LEU A 81 5.13 3.92 3.49
N ALA A 82 4.26 4.49 4.33
CA ALA A 82 2.94 4.95 3.92
C ALA A 82 3.01 6.10 2.89
N LEU A 83 3.80 7.14 3.15
CA LEU A 83 4.01 8.24 2.20
C LEU A 83 4.63 7.76 0.87
N PRO A 84 5.75 7.00 0.88
CA PRO A 84 6.30 6.41 -0.34
C PRO A 84 5.28 5.56 -1.12
N ALA A 85 4.44 4.79 -0.43
CA ALA A 85 3.43 3.94 -1.05
C ALA A 85 2.31 4.76 -1.70
N LEU A 86 1.83 5.82 -1.04
CA LEU A 86 0.81 6.72 -1.59
C LEU A 86 1.34 7.47 -2.82
N GLU A 87 2.56 8.00 -2.77
CA GLU A 87 3.20 8.68 -3.91
C GLU A 87 3.40 7.72 -5.08
N ALA A 88 3.87 6.50 -4.82
CA ALA A 88 4.05 5.47 -5.85
C ALA A 88 2.72 5.05 -6.48
N LEU A 89 1.66 4.89 -5.67
CA LEU A 89 0.32 4.56 -6.14
C LEU A 89 -0.26 5.69 -7.00
N HIS A 90 -0.17 6.93 -6.52
CA HIS A 90 -0.63 8.11 -7.25
C HIS A 90 0.04 8.18 -8.62
N LYS A 91 1.37 8.07 -8.66
CA LYS A 91 2.16 8.07 -9.91
C LYS A 91 1.78 6.92 -10.84
N ALA A 92 1.52 5.72 -10.30
CA ALA A 92 1.12 4.57 -11.10
C ALA A 92 -0.25 4.78 -11.77
N LEU A 93 -1.25 5.24 -11.02
CA LEU A 93 -2.58 5.50 -11.56
C LEU A 93 -2.61 6.68 -12.53
N ASP A 94 -1.85 7.74 -12.23
CA ASP A 94 -1.69 8.88 -13.13
C ASP A 94 -1.06 8.44 -14.47
N SER A 95 0.00 7.64 -14.43
CA SER A 95 0.58 7.02 -15.63
C SER A 95 -0.42 6.13 -16.39
N CYS A 96 -1.24 5.35 -15.68
CA CYS A 96 -2.30 4.55 -16.29
C CYS A 96 -3.36 5.41 -16.98
N SER A 97 -3.69 6.59 -16.44
CA SER A 97 -4.69 7.50 -17.02
C SER A 97 -4.30 8.01 -18.41
N THR A 98 -3.01 8.12 -18.69
CA THR A 98 -2.48 8.57 -19.99
C THR A 98 -2.42 7.46 -21.04
N GLN A 99 -2.54 6.19 -20.64
CA GLN A 99 -2.38 5.05 -21.55
C GLN A 99 -3.71 4.69 -22.22
N THR A 100 -3.72 4.66 -23.56
CA THR A 100 -4.92 4.38 -24.37
C THR A 100 -5.60 3.05 -24.04
N LYS A 101 -4.85 2.04 -23.58
CA LYS A 101 -5.40 0.74 -23.21
C LYS A 101 -6.34 0.79 -21.99
N TYR A 102 -6.22 1.83 -21.15
CA TYR A 102 -7.09 2.04 -19.99
C TYR A 102 -8.20 3.07 -20.25
N SER A 103 -8.46 3.43 -21.51
CA SER A 103 -9.51 4.39 -21.90
C SER A 103 -10.89 4.06 -21.32
N ALA A 104 -11.22 2.78 -21.20
CA ALA A 104 -12.47 2.31 -20.59
C ALA A 104 -12.59 2.67 -19.09
N PHE A 105 -11.48 2.99 -18.42
CA PHE A 105 -11.40 3.29 -16.99
C PHE A 105 -11.09 4.76 -16.69
N CYS A 106 -11.02 5.65 -17.69
CA CYS A 106 -10.59 7.05 -17.50
C CYS A 106 -11.34 7.78 -16.37
N THR A 107 -12.66 7.65 -16.32
CA THR A 107 -13.47 8.28 -15.26
C THR A 107 -13.09 7.76 -13.88
N GLY A 108 -12.97 6.43 -13.73
CA GLY A 108 -12.59 5.81 -12.46
C GLY A 108 -11.15 6.14 -12.05
N LEU A 109 -10.22 6.19 -13.00
CA LEU A 109 -8.83 6.56 -12.75
C LEU A 109 -8.69 8.02 -12.31
N THR A 110 -9.44 8.94 -12.92
CA THR A 110 -9.44 10.35 -12.52
C THR A 110 -9.88 10.49 -11.06
N VAL A 111 -11.02 9.88 -10.72
CA VAL A 111 -11.53 9.88 -9.33
C VAL A 111 -10.56 9.20 -8.37
N ALA A 112 -9.90 8.11 -8.78
CA ALA A 112 -8.95 7.41 -7.93
C ALA A 112 -7.69 8.26 -7.65
N VAL A 113 -7.13 8.93 -8.68
CA VAL A 113 -5.97 9.81 -8.55
C VAL A 113 -6.30 10.98 -7.62
N GLU A 114 -7.44 11.66 -7.84
CA GLU A 114 -7.93 12.73 -6.96
C GLU A 114 -8.06 12.23 -5.52
N LYS A 115 -8.65 11.05 -5.32
CA LYS A 115 -8.85 10.50 -3.99
C LYS A 115 -7.55 10.16 -3.26
N ILE A 116 -6.54 9.66 -3.98
CA ILE A 116 -5.22 9.42 -3.40
C ILE A 116 -4.55 10.75 -3.04
N GLY A 117 -4.70 11.78 -3.86
CA GLY A 117 -4.26 13.14 -3.54
C GLY A 117 -4.87 13.65 -2.24
N GLU A 118 -6.19 13.50 -2.05
CA GLU A 118 -6.85 13.84 -0.79
C GLU A 118 -6.24 13.11 0.43
N TYR A 119 -5.99 11.80 0.31
CA TYR A 119 -5.38 11.04 1.40
C TYR A 119 -3.94 11.45 1.67
N TYR A 120 -3.18 11.79 0.63
CA TYR A 120 -1.83 12.32 0.77
C TYR A 120 -1.85 13.64 1.55
N GLU A 121 -2.75 14.58 1.20
CA GLU A 121 -2.88 15.85 1.92
C GLU A 121 -3.27 15.65 3.40
N GLN A 122 -4.15 14.69 3.70
CA GLN A 122 -4.50 14.35 5.09
C GLN A 122 -3.32 13.85 5.92
N THR A 123 -2.25 13.34 5.29
CA THR A 123 -1.03 12.99 6.05
C THR A 123 -0.31 14.22 6.60
N ALA A 124 -0.48 15.39 5.97
CA ALA A 124 0.12 16.64 6.43
C ALA A 124 -0.48 17.15 7.74
N ASP A 125 -1.70 16.72 8.10
CA ASP A 125 -2.34 17.04 9.38
C ASP A 125 -1.67 16.34 10.57
N SER A 126 -0.76 15.39 10.32
CA SER A 126 -0.06 14.66 11.35
C SER A 126 1.46 14.66 11.13
N ASP A 127 2.17 15.20 12.12
CA ASP A 127 3.64 15.16 12.17
C ASP A 127 4.20 13.73 12.15
N ALA A 128 3.38 12.72 12.48
CA ALA A 128 3.80 11.34 12.62
C ALA A 128 4.41 10.76 11.33
N TYR A 129 3.84 11.07 10.17
CA TYR A 129 4.33 10.55 8.89
C TYR A 129 5.74 11.07 8.59
N THR A 130 5.94 12.38 8.70
CA THR A 130 7.24 13.01 8.49
C THR A 130 8.27 12.54 9.53
N MET A 131 7.89 12.52 10.81
CA MET A 131 8.80 12.13 11.90
C MET A 131 9.23 10.68 11.80
N VAL A 132 8.31 9.75 11.52
CA VAL A 132 8.63 8.31 11.45
C VAL A 132 9.56 8.00 10.29
N MET A 133 9.46 8.72 9.17
CA MET A 133 10.43 8.60 8.07
C MET A 133 11.81 9.11 8.47
N LEU A 134 11.91 10.29 9.11
CA LEU A 134 13.20 10.84 9.56
C LEU A 134 13.88 9.97 10.61
N LEU A 135 13.10 9.31 11.47
CA LEU A 135 13.59 8.45 12.54
C LEU A 135 13.97 7.04 12.05
N ASP A 136 13.54 6.62 10.86
CA ASP A 136 14.01 5.36 10.29
C ASP A 136 15.50 5.49 9.91
N PRO A 137 16.41 4.75 10.57
CA PRO A 137 17.84 4.87 10.32
C PRO A 137 18.23 4.45 8.89
N SER A 138 17.40 3.65 8.22
CA SER A 138 17.66 3.11 6.88
C SER A 138 17.42 4.14 5.79
N SER A 139 16.41 5.00 5.97
CA SER A 139 15.99 5.99 4.97
C SER A 139 16.27 7.44 5.40
N LYS A 140 16.08 7.79 6.68
CA LYS A 140 16.24 9.15 7.22
C LYS A 140 15.50 10.17 6.35
N ASP A 141 16.23 11.08 5.71
CA ASP A 141 15.69 12.12 4.83
C ASP A 141 15.88 11.83 3.34
N ILE A 142 16.36 10.63 2.98
CA ILE A 142 16.66 10.26 1.58
C ILE A 142 15.41 10.38 0.69
N HIS A 143 14.24 9.96 1.20
CA HIS A 143 13.00 10.03 0.44
C HIS A 143 12.62 11.48 0.10
N PHE A 144 12.68 12.38 1.10
CA PHE A 144 12.38 13.80 0.92
C PHE A 144 13.35 14.46 -0.04
N LYS A 145 14.65 14.21 0.09
CA LYS A 145 15.67 14.74 -0.83
C LYS A 145 15.42 14.36 -2.28
N LYS A 146 14.85 13.17 -2.52
CA LYS A 146 14.62 12.63 -3.86
C LYS A 146 13.31 13.12 -4.48
N HIS A 147 12.25 13.25 -3.69
CA HIS A 147 10.90 13.47 -4.22
C HIS A 147 10.33 14.85 -3.91
N TRP A 148 10.87 15.56 -2.93
CA TRP A 148 10.38 16.88 -2.52
C TRP A 148 11.28 18.00 -3.06
N VAL A 149 10.68 19.16 -3.28
CA VAL A 149 11.42 20.38 -3.64
C VAL A 149 12.31 20.80 -2.46
N THR A 150 13.50 21.33 -2.73
CA THR A 150 14.51 21.66 -1.71
C THR A 150 13.95 22.53 -0.58
N ASP A 151 13.13 23.52 -0.89
CA ASP A 151 12.52 24.40 0.12
C ASP A 151 11.55 23.65 1.04
N LEU A 152 10.81 22.68 0.50
CA LEU A 152 9.87 21.86 1.28
C LEU A 152 10.63 20.88 2.18
N HIS A 153 11.69 20.26 1.67
CA HIS A 153 12.58 19.41 2.47
C HIS A 153 13.23 20.18 3.63
N ALA A 154 13.73 21.38 3.39
CA ALA A 154 14.31 22.22 4.42
C ALA A 154 13.31 22.57 5.52
N LYS A 155 12.09 22.98 5.13
CA LYS A 155 10.99 23.25 6.08
C LYS A 155 10.62 22.03 6.92
N ALA A 156 10.59 20.85 6.30
CA ALA A 156 10.28 19.60 7.01
C ALA A 156 11.33 19.27 8.09
N LEU A 157 12.62 19.48 7.79
CA LEU A 157 13.69 19.29 8.77
C LEU A 157 13.64 20.29 9.91
N GLU A 158 13.44 21.58 9.61
CA GLU A 158 13.31 22.63 10.63
C GLU A 158 12.14 22.34 11.58
N TYR A 159 11.00 21.95 11.00
CA TYR A 159 9.80 21.62 11.75
C TYR A 159 9.98 20.36 12.61
N ALA A 160 10.63 19.31 12.07
CA ALA A 160 10.96 18.11 12.82
C ALA A 160 11.93 18.38 13.98
N GLU A 161 12.94 19.23 13.78
CA GLU A 161 13.85 19.66 14.83
C GLU A 161 13.11 20.41 15.95
N LYS A 162 12.17 21.28 15.60
CA LYS A 162 11.31 21.98 16.57
C LYS A 162 10.49 21.00 17.39
N ILE A 163 9.86 20.02 16.76
CA ILE A 163 9.07 18.98 17.46
C ILE A 163 9.98 18.19 18.41
N PHE A 164 11.16 17.77 17.94
CA PHE A 164 12.11 17.03 18.76
C PHE A 164 12.54 17.83 19.99
N LYS A 165 12.89 19.11 19.83
CA LYS A 165 13.24 20.01 20.95
C LYS A 165 12.12 20.11 21.97
N ILE A 166 10.87 20.35 21.52
CA ILE A 166 9.70 20.44 22.41
C ILE A 166 9.54 19.14 23.20
N ARG A 167 9.58 17.98 22.53
CA ARG A 167 9.42 16.68 23.18
C ARG A 167 10.57 16.35 24.14
N HIS A 168 11.80 16.70 23.77
CA HIS A 168 12.96 16.53 24.63
C HIS A 168 12.83 17.34 25.93
N LEU A 169 12.47 18.63 25.82
CA LEU A 169 12.26 19.50 26.98
C LEU A 169 11.13 18.99 27.89
N VAL A 170 10.03 18.47 27.31
CA VAL A 170 8.95 17.85 28.10
C VAL A 170 9.42 16.60 28.85
N MET A 171 10.29 15.79 28.24
CA MET A 171 10.79 14.55 28.86
C MET A 171 11.91 14.77 29.89
N HIS A 172 12.76 15.78 29.69
CA HIS A 172 14.00 15.94 30.46
C HIS A 172 14.10 17.26 31.25
N GLY A 173 13.19 18.22 31.03
CA GLY A 173 13.27 19.57 31.60
C GLY A 173 14.29 20.47 30.91
N GLU A 174 14.29 21.77 31.24
CA GLU A 174 15.27 22.75 30.69
C GLU A 174 16.71 22.47 31.18
N ASP A 175 16.85 21.90 32.39
CA ASP A 175 18.13 21.53 33.03
C ASP A 175 18.52 20.05 32.81
N GLY A 176 17.85 19.37 31.88
CA GLY A 176 18.05 17.94 31.60
C GLY A 176 19.40 17.67 30.95
N ASP A 177 20.44 17.55 31.79
CA ASP A 177 21.75 17.00 31.41
C ASP A 177 21.51 15.67 30.66
N PRO A 178 22.05 15.47 29.43
CA PRO A 178 21.78 14.25 28.67
C PRO A 178 22.36 13.10 29.48
N ALA A 179 21.50 12.41 30.22
CA ALA A 179 21.92 11.35 31.12
C ALA A 179 22.70 10.33 30.29
N SER A 180 24.01 10.33 30.49
CA SER A 180 24.93 9.34 29.92
C SER A 180 24.30 7.97 30.14
N PRO A 181 24.31 7.08 29.13
CA PRO A 181 23.69 5.77 29.27
C PRO A 181 24.30 5.12 30.51
N LYS A 182 23.48 4.86 31.53
CA LYS A 182 23.91 4.17 32.75
C LYS A 182 24.55 2.88 32.26
N LYS A 183 25.88 2.75 32.44
CA LYS A 183 26.62 1.53 32.14
C LYS A 183 25.92 0.40 32.89
N VAL A 184 25.16 -0.44 32.17
CA VAL A 184 24.69 -1.70 32.70
C VAL A 184 25.95 -2.48 33.02
N SER A 185 26.20 -2.71 34.30
CA SER A 185 27.33 -3.47 34.78
C SER A 185 27.29 -4.86 34.16
N LYS A 186 28.41 -5.27 33.54
CA LYS A 186 28.61 -6.65 33.12
C LYS A 186 28.55 -7.56 34.35
N MET A 187 27.44 -8.27 34.50
CA MET A 187 27.33 -9.59 35.13
C MET A 187 26.70 -10.47 34.06
N GLY A 188 27.25 -11.58 33.57
CA GLY A 188 28.31 -12.44 34.06
C GLY A 188 27.90 -13.87 33.70
N LYS A 189 28.63 -14.46 32.74
CA LYS A 189 28.75 -15.89 32.39
C LYS A 189 27.71 -16.56 31.47
N ALA A 190 28.31 -17.30 30.55
CA ALA A 190 27.74 -18.14 29.51
C ALA A 190 26.95 -19.34 30.06
N SER A 191 25.99 -19.80 29.27
CA SER A 191 25.69 -21.22 29.17
C SER A 191 25.24 -21.54 27.74
N GLN A 192 26.14 -22.13 26.97
CA GLN A 192 25.80 -22.82 25.74
C GLN A 192 24.98 -24.05 26.11
N ARG A 193 23.83 -24.26 25.46
CA ARG A 193 23.23 -25.59 25.33
C ARG A 193 22.93 -25.86 23.87
N ALA A 194 23.73 -26.74 23.31
CA ALA A 194 23.48 -27.43 22.06
C ALA A 194 22.18 -28.24 22.15
N VAL A 195 21.43 -28.30 21.05
CA VAL A 195 20.46 -29.36 20.79
C VAL A 195 20.71 -29.85 19.37
N LYS A 196 20.90 -31.17 19.28
CA LYS A 196 21.03 -31.98 18.06
C LYS A 196 19.72 -31.99 17.27
#